data_AF-A0A3A9EMV5-F1
#
_entry.id   AF-A0A3A9EMV5-F1
#
_cell.length_a   1.000
_cell.length_b   1.000
_cell.length_c   1.000
_cell.angle_alpha   90.00
_cell.angle_beta   90.00
_cell.angle_gamma   90.00
#
_symmetry.space_group_name_H-M   'P 1'
#
loop_
_entity.id
_entity.type
_entity.pdbx_description
1 polymer ?
#
loop_
_entity_poly.entity_id
_entity_poly.type
_entity_poly.pdbx_seq_one_letter_code
_entity_poly.pdbx_strand_id
1 'polypeptide(L)' 'MHCPYCKKEMVSGSLLGDEYRLKWLPEDKKLLLGIWAAGAIRIGSGGTLTRANVPAYFCNDCHKIIFNQND' A
#
# COMPACT_ATOMS: atom_id res chain seq x y z
N MET A 1 -9.92 11.71 6.98
CA MET A 1 -10.27 10.37 7.53
C MET A 1 -9.92 10.34 9.01
N HIS A 2 -10.68 9.67 9.86
CA HIS A 2 -10.31 9.44 11.26
C HIS A 2 -9.67 8.07 11.44
N CYS A 3 -8.58 7.98 12.22
CA CYS A 3 -7.88 6.73 12.47
C CYS A 3 -8.80 5.73 13.18
N PRO A 4 -9.00 4.51 12.66
CA PRO A 4 -9.89 3.54 13.29
C PRO A 4 -9.40 3.06 14.66
N TYR A 5 -8.11 3.22 14.94
CA TYR A 5 -7.46 2.77 16.18
C TYR A 5 -7.47 3.82 17.30
N CYS A 6 -7.08 5.07 17.02
CA CYS A 6 -7.00 6.14 18.03
C CYS A 6 -8.03 7.27 17.85
N LYS A 7 -8.87 7.20 16.81
CA LYS A 7 -9.93 8.17 16.46
C LYS A 7 -9.46 9.58 16.10
N LYS A 8 -8.16 9.87 16.14
CA LYS A 8 -7.59 11.16 15.72
C LYS A 8 -7.64 11.34 14.19
N GLU A 9 -7.62 12.60 13.77
CA GLU A 9 -7.55 12.97 12.35
C GLU A 9 -6.26 12.44 11.69
N MET A 10 -6.36 12.01 10.44
CA MET A 10 -5.24 11.47 9.66
C MET A 10 -4.84 12.41 8.52
N VAL A 11 -3.56 12.41 8.20
CA VAL A 11 -2.98 13.16 7.07
C VAL A 11 -3.26 12.40 5.78
N SER A 12 -3.87 13.05 4.79
CA SER A 12 -4.05 12.49 3.45
C SER A 12 -2.75 12.56 2.64
N GLY A 13 -2.55 11.55 1.79
CA GLY A 13 -1.40 11.48 0.89
C GLY A 13 -1.53 10.32 -0.09
N SER A 14 -0.40 9.90 -0.65
CA SER A 14 -0.32 8.79 -1.59
C SER A 14 0.90 7.92 -1.30
N LEU A 15 0.74 6.60 -1.39
CA LEU A 15 1.88 5.70 -1.51
C LEU A 15 2.34 5.69 -2.96
N LEU A 16 3.62 5.97 -3.17
CA LEU A 16 4.24 6.02 -4.50
C LEU A 16 5.18 4.82 -4.65
N GLY A 17 4.96 4.01 -5.69
CA GLY A 17 5.97 3.02 -6.10
C GLY A 17 7.07 3.72 -6.88
N ASP A 18 8.33 3.48 -6.52
CA ASP A 18 9.45 4.19 -7.15
C ASP A 18 9.86 3.57 -8.49
N GLU A 19 10.33 2.32 -8.45
CA GLU A 19 10.76 1.57 -9.65
C GLU A 19 9.76 0.51 -10.10
N TYR A 20 9.24 -0.26 -9.13
CA TYR A 20 8.29 -1.34 -9.38
C TYR A 20 6.94 -1.04 -8.72
N ARG A 21 5.88 -1.63 -9.29
CA ARG A 21 4.57 -1.66 -8.63
C ARG A 21 4.71 -2.33 -7.26
N LEU A 22 4.29 -1.61 -6.23
CA LEU A 22 4.14 -2.15 -4.87
C LEU A 22 3.11 -3.27 -4.87
N LYS A 23 3.43 -4.34 -4.14
CA LYS A 23 2.53 -5.48 -3.93
C LYS A 23 2.55 -5.86 -2.46
N TRP A 24 1.39 -6.19 -1.92
CA TRP A 24 1.25 -6.82 -0.62
C TRP A 24 1.42 -8.33 -0.77
N LEU A 25 2.42 -8.90 -0.12
CA LEU A 25 2.58 -10.36 -0.05
C LEU A 25 2.10 -10.82 1.33
N PRO A 26 1.02 -11.62 1.42
CA PRO A 26 0.60 -12.22 2.69
C PRO A 26 1.73 -13.05 3.31
N GLU A 27 1.80 -13.08 4.64
CA GLU A 27 2.87 -13.76 5.39
C GLU A 27 2.94 -15.27 5.11
N ASP A 28 1.80 -15.90 4.80
CA ASP A 28 1.73 -17.32 4.43
C ASP A 28 2.23 -17.61 3.00
N LYS A 29 2.57 -16.58 2.22
CA LYS A 29 3.13 -16.69 0.87
C LYS A 29 4.61 -16.38 0.86
N LYS A 30 5.32 -17.00 -0.09
CA LYS A 30 6.76 -16.82 -0.30
C LYS A 30 7.02 -16.33 -1.72
N LEU A 31 8.16 -15.66 -1.90
CA LEU A 31 8.68 -15.35 -3.23
C LEU A 31 9.09 -16.65 -3.92
N LEU A 32 8.52 -16.92 -5.10
CA LEU A 32 9.00 -17.99 -5.98
C LEU A 32 10.36 -17.59 -6.55
N LEU A 33 11.34 -18.50 -6.46
CA LEU A 33 12.73 -18.25 -6.87
C LEU A 33 13.36 -17.00 -6.22
N GLY A 34 12.85 -16.56 -5.06
CA GLY A 34 13.34 -15.38 -4.35
C GLY A 34 13.00 -14.03 -5.00
N ILE A 35 12.33 -14.01 -6.15
CA ILE A 35 12.07 -12.77 -6.92
C ILE A 35 10.60 -12.61 -7.33
N TRP A 36 9.87 -13.70 -7.53
CA TRP A 36 8.49 -13.65 -8.02
C TRP A 36 7.51 -13.68 -6.87
N ALA A 37 6.86 -12.55 -6.59
CA ALA A 37 5.80 -12.43 -5.59
C ALA A 37 4.48 -13.06 -6.08
N ALA A 38 4.48 -14.38 -6.29
CA ALA A 38 3.30 -15.13 -6.69
C ALA A 38 2.28 -15.19 -5.54
N GLY A 39 1.04 -14.81 -5.83
CA GLY A 39 0.00 -14.65 -4.81
C GLY A 39 -0.01 -13.30 -4.10
N ALA A 40 0.85 -12.35 -4.50
CA ALA A 40 0.80 -11.00 -3.97
C ALA A 40 -0.37 -10.19 -4.54
N ILE A 41 -0.98 -9.36 -3.71
CA ILE A 41 -2.03 -8.41 -4.06
C ILE A 41 -1.37 -7.14 -4.59
N ARG A 42 -1.80 -6.64 -5.76
CA ARG A 42 -1.28 -5.40 -6.32
C ARG A 42 -1.81 -4.21 -5.52
N ILE A 43 -0.94 -3.31 -5.09
CA ILE A 43 -1.36 -2.09 -4.39
C ILE A 43 -1.43 -0.95 -5.41
N GLY A 44 -2.58 -0.28 -5.48
CA GLY A 44 -2.78 0.91 -6.29
C GLY A 44 -2.96 0.68 -7.79
N SER A 45 -3.05 1.81 -8.50
CA SER A 45 -3.12 1.87 -9.96
C SER A 45 -1.78 2.31 -10.56
N GLY A 46 -1.65 2.25 -11.88
CA GLY A 46 -0.41 2.54 -12.60
C GLY A 46 0.46 1.32 -12.89
N GLY A 47 1.65 1.52 -13.46
CA GLY A 47 2.54 0.43 -13.87
C GLY A 47 3.66 0.78 -14.85
N THR A 48 3.78 -0.02 -15.90
CA THR A 48 4.96 -0.04 -16.79
C THR A 48 5.23 1.29 -17.49
N LEU A 49 4.20 2.15 -17.62
CA LEU A 49 4.25 3.45 -18.29
C LEU A 49 3.91 4.62 -17.35
N THR A 50 3.47 4.34 -16.13
CA THR A 50 3.03 5.37 -15.16
C THR A 50 3.41 4.95 -13.75
N ARG A 51 3.86 5.90 -12.93
CA ARG A 51 4.23 5.62 -11.53
C ARG A 51 3.06 4.96 -10.79
N ALA A 52 3.35 3.89 -10.05
CA ALA A 52 2.32 3.26 -9.23
C ALA A 52 1.91 4.20 -8.09
N ASN A 53 0.60 4.37 -7.87
CA ASN A 53 0.06 5.27 -6.86
C ASN A 53 -1.19 4.65 -6.21
N VAL A 54 -1.30 4.74 -4.89
CA VAL A 54 -2.56 4.55 -4.16
C VAL A 54 -2.79 5.72 -3.18
N PRO A 55 -3.97 6.37 -3.20
CA PRO A 55 -4.37 7.28 -2.14
C PRO A 55 -4.33 6.60 -0.77
N ALA A 56 -3.79 7.27 0.22
CA ALA A 56 -3.61 6.71 1.56
C ALA A 56 -3.73 7.79 2.63
N TYR A 57 -3.85 7.33 3.88
CA TYR A 57 -3.94 8.17 5.06
C TYR A 57 -2.91 7.72 6.09
N PHE A 58 -2.12 8.66 6.60
CA PHE A 58 -1.15 8.43 7.66
C PHE A 58 -1.65 8.98 9.00
N CYS A 59 -1.64 8.14 10.03
CA CYS A 59 -1.90 8.56 11.41
C CYS A 59 -0.56 8.84 12.12
N ASN A 60 -0.31 10.09 12.48
CA ASN A 60 0.89 10.51 13.19
C ASN A 60 1.03 9.85 14.57
N ASP A 61 -0.07 9.57 15.27
CA ASP A 61 0.01 9.00 16.62
C ASP A 61 0.25 7.48 16.65
N CYS A 62 -0.37 6.76 15.71
CA CYS A 62 -0.24 5.30 15.65
C CYS A 62 0.90 4.84 14.74
N HIS A 63 1.48 5.75 13.95
CA HIS A 63 2.42 5.48 12.87
C HIS A 63 1.90 4.40 11.91
N LYS A 64 0.63 4.52 11.50
CA LYS A 64 -0.02 3.57 10.59
C LYS A 64 -0.44 4.28 9.30
N ILE A 65 -0.26 3.58 8.19
CA ILE A 65 -0.80 3.95 6.89
C ILE A 65 -2.00 3.07 6.60
N ILE A 66 -3.10 3.68 6.16
CA ILE A 66 -4.32 2.98 5.74
C ILE A 66 -4.64 3.44 4.33
N PHE A 67 -4.94 2.49 3.45
CA PHE A 67 -5.42 2.73 2.10
C PHE A 67 -6.53 1.75 1.79
N ASN A 68 -7.44 2.13 0.89
CA ASN A 68 -8.45 1.22 0.40
C ASN A 68 -7.96 0.54 -0.87
N GLN A 69 -8.27 -0.74 -1.02
CA GLN A 69 -7.83 -1.53 -2.16
C GLN A 69 -8.68 -1.31 -3.43
N ASN A 70 -9.93 -0.83 -3.28
CA ASN A 70 -10.93 -0.77 -4.34
C ASN A 70 -11.56 0.64 -4.48
N ASP A 71 -10.78 1.71 -4.28
CA ASP A 71 -11.28 3.06 -4.58
C ASP A 71 -11.40 3.30 -6.09
#